data_AF-A0A8C6XZ13-F1
#
_entry.id   AF-A0A8C6XZ13-F1
#
_cell.length_a   1.000
_cell.length_b   1.000
_cell.length_c   1.000
_cell.angle_alpha   90.00
_cell.angle_beta   90.00
_cell.angle_gamma   90.00
#
_symmetry.space_group_name_H-M   'P 1'
#
loop_
_entity.id
_entity.type
_entity.pdbx_description
1 polymer ?
#
loop_
_entity_poly.entity_id
_entity_poly.type
_entity_poly.pdbx_seq_one_letter_code
_entity_poly.pdbx_strand_id
1 'polypeptide(L)'
;LVQNAFLKLATQHFRSFYALCRDAQGKIEDLKITQEEKAEIMILTQFKLEKVVYCQDTIYSGDLGTVRAKKLYPDTTGSAIDCSQVELRYHMAAYFKVIRLGTQIPLIIQLHMFKNFAEKLQNAMMQLLQSGDQLEDLFHEGEDVTNLRNSLKERIERLSKARQLLKKF
;
A
#
# COMPACT_ATOMS: atom_id res chain seq x y z
N LEU A 1 0.28 -6.26 -7.38
CA LEU A 1 -0.48 -5.09 -7.88
C LEU A 1 0.22 -3.78 -7.52
N VAL A 2 0.49 -3.53 -6.23
CA VAL A 2 1.14 -2.30 -5.76
C VAL A 2 2.54 -2.11 -6.36
N GLN A 3 3.38 -3.16 -6.30
CA GLN A 3 4.71 -3.18 -6.93
C GLN A 3 4.65 -2.78 -8.41
N ASN A 4 3.79 -3.44 -9.19
CA ASN A 4 3.68 -3.17 -10.63
C ASN A 4 3.23 -1.73 -10.92
N ALA A 5 2.40 -1.13 -10.06
CA ALA A 5 2.02 0.27 -10.21
C ALA A 5 3.22 1.21 -9.98
N PHE A 6 4.02 0.97 -8.94
CA PHE A 6 5.22 1.76 -8.67
C PHE A 6 6.32 1.55 -9.72
N LEU A 7 6.52 0.32 -10.21
CA LEU A 7 7.47 0.05 -11.30
C LEU A 7 7.04 0.72 -12.61
N LYS A 8 5.74 0.69 -12.94
CA LYS A 8 5.20 1.42 -14.09
C LYS A 8 5.39 2.94 -13.95
N LEU A 9 5.16 3.47 -12.75
CA LEU A 9 5.39 4.88 -12.47
C LEU A 9 6.87 5.24 -12.63
N ALA A 10 7.78 4.47 -12.05
CA ALA A 10 9.22 4.67 -12.16
C ALA A 10 9.69 4.64 -13.62
N THR A 11 9.24 3.65 -14.39
CA THR A 11 9.59 3.54 -15.82
C THR A 11 9.02 4.68 -16.67
N GLN A 12 7.84 5.21 -16.34
CA GLN A 12 7.27 6.35 -17.06
C GLN A 12 8.02 7.66 -16.77
N HIS A 13 8.38 7.90 -15.50
CA HIS A 13 9.02 9.15 -15.09
C HIS A 13 10.52 9.18 -15.35
N PHE A 14 11.21 8.04 -15.21
CA PHE A 14 12.67 7.96 -15.30
C PHE A 14 13.17 7.33 -16.60
N ARG A 15 12.31 7.17 -17.63
CA ARG A 15 12.68 6.52 -18.90
C ARG A 15 13.95 7.10 -19.55
N SER A 16 14.13 8.42 -19.44
CA SER A 16 15.27 9.13 -20.04
C SER A 16 16.58 8.91 -19.29
N PHE A 17 16.51 8.51 -18.02
CA PHE A 17 17.64 8.38 -17.10
C PHE A 17 17.77 6.91 -16.66
N TYR A 18 18.55 6.13 -17.41
CA TYR A 18 18.63 4.68 -17.19
C TYR A 18 19.18 4.33 -15.79
N ALA A 19 20.24 5.00 -15.35
CA ALA A 19 20.84 4.79 -14.04
C ALA A 19 19.84 5.06 -12.90
N LEU A 20 19.18 6.23 -12.94
CA LEU A 20 18.11 6.57 -11.99
C LEU A 20 16.96 5.57 -12.00
N CYS A 21 16.51 5.15 -13.18
CA CYS A 21 15.42 4.19 -13.31
C CYS A 21 15.78 2.84 -12.68
N ARG A 22 17.01 2.34 -12.93
CA ARG A 22 17.49 1.08 -12.37
C ARG A 22 17.58 1.17 -10.84
N ASP A 23 18.16 2.24 -10.32
CA ASP A 23 18.33 2.40 -8.87
C ASP A 23 16.97 2.57 -8.16
N ALA A 24 16.05 3.31 -8.78
CA ALA A 24 14.66 3.42 -8.33
C ALA A 24 13.96 2.05 -8.27
N GLN A 25 14.13 1.22 -9.29
CA GLN A 25 13.56 -0.14 -9.34
C GLN A 25 14.15 -1.04 -8.26
N GLY A 26 15.47 -1.00 -8.06
CA GLY A 26 16.13 -1.75 -6.98
C GLY A 26 15.59 -1.37 -5.61
N LYS A 27 15.46 -0.06 -5.32
CA LYS A 27 14.89 0.41 -4.05
C LYS A 27 13.43 -0.04 -3.86
N ILE A 28 12.63 -0.05 -4.93
CA ILE A 28 11.25 -0.54 -4.89
C ILE A 28 11.20 -2.03 -4.51
N GLU A 29 12.11 -2.84 -5.04
CA GLU A 29 12.18 -4.28 -4.74
C GLU A 29 12.67 -4.54 -3.30
N ASP A 30 13.72 -3.87 -2.86
CA ASP A 30 14.25 -3.99 -1.50
C ASP A 30 13.20 -3.62 -0.44
N LEU A 31 12.51 -2.48 -0.67
CA LEU A 31 11.49 -1.99 0.23
C LEU A 31 10.26 -2.89 0.26
N LYS A 32 9.93 -3.54 -0.86
CA LYS A 32 8.81 -4.49 -0.93
C LYS A 32 9.05 -5.64 0.05
N ILE A 33 10.20 -6.32 -0.06
CA ILE A 33 10.52 -7.47 0.79
C ILE A 33 10.45 -7.06 2.26
N THR A 34 11.10 -5.95 2.61
CA THR A 34 11.11 -5.43 3.98
C THR A 34 9.71 -5.11 4.53
N GLN A 35 8.79 -4.63 3.69
CA GLN A 35 7.44 -4.28 4.13
C GLN A 35 6.50 -5.48 4.17
N GLU A 36 6.69 -6.46 3.29
CA GLU A 36 5.98 -7.74 3.32
C GLU A 36 6.27 -8.48 4.62
N GLU A 37 7.54 -8.59 5.01
CA GLU A 37 7.95 -9.20 6.30
C GLU A 37 7.30 -8.48 7.49
N LYS A 38 7.28 -7.15 7.49
CA LYS A 38 6.66 -6.35 8.57
C LYS A 38 5.15 -6.55 8.63
N ALA A 39 4.48 -6.60 7.47
CA ALA A 39 3.06 -6.88 7.40
C ALA A 39 2.74 -8.28 7.91
N GLU A 40 3.54 -9.28 7.54
CA GLU A 40 3.39 -10.67 8.00
C GLU A 40 3.53 -10.79 9.52
N ILE A 41 4.59 -10.21 10.10
CA ILE A 41 4.80 -10.21 11.55
C ILE A 41 3.62 -9.56 12.28
N MET A 42 3.09 -8.46 11.74
CA MET A 42 1.94 -7.77 12.33
C MET A 42 0.66 -8.61 12.24
N ILE A 43 0.42 -9.29 11.11
CA ILE A 43 -0.73 -10.20 10.96
C ILE A 43 -0.62 -11.38 11.94
N LEU A 44 0.55 -12.00 12.06
CA LEU A 44 0.80 -13.06 13.03
C LEU A 44 0.56 -12.58 14.47
N THR A 45 0.98 -11.35 14.77
CA THR A 45 0.71 -10.72 16.06
C THR A 45 -0.79 -10.51 16.27
N GLN A 46 -1.52 -10.08 15.26
CA GLN A 46 -2.98 -9.94 15.32
C GLN A 46 -3.68 -11.27 15.63
N PHE A 47 -3.23 -12.37 15.02
CA PHE A 47 -3.73 -13.71 15.36
C PHE A 47 -3.40 -14.14 16.78
N LYS A 48 -2.23 -13.77 17.31
CA LYS A 48 -1.90 -14.02 18.72
C LYS A 48 -2.80 -13.22 19.66
N LEU A 49 -3.12 -11.97 19.31
CA LEU A 49 -4.05 -11.13 20.07
C LEU A 49 -5.47 -11.68 20.06
N GLU A 50 -5.92 -12.26 18.95
CA GLU A 50 -7.28 -12.85 18.86
C GLU A 50 -7.47 -14.08 19.77
N LYS A 51 -6.37 -14.73 20.19
CA LYS A 51 -6.43 -15.81 21.19
C LYS A 51 -6.76 -15.29 22.59
N VAL A 52 -6.58 -14.00 22.85
CA VAL A 52 -6.97 -13.38 24.11
C VAL A 52 -8.44 -12.97 24.02
N VAL A 53 -9.30 -13.69 24.74
CA VAL A 53 -10.74 -13.43 24.74
C VAL A 53 -11.01 -12.10 25.45
N TYR A 54 -11.31 -11.06 24.66
CA TYR A 54 -11.60 -9.73 25.18
C TYR A 54 -12.57 -9.00 24.25
N CYS A 55 -13.66 -8.46 24.80
CA CYS A 55 -14.58 -7.59 24.09
C CYS A 55 -15.01 -6.42 24.99
N GLN A 56 -15.27 -5.27 24.38
CA GLN A 56 -15.83 -4.13 25.10
C GLN A 56 -17.33 -4.34 25.29
N ASP A 57 -17.84 -4.06 26.49
CA ASP A 57 -19.24 -4.30 26.88
C ASP A 57 -20.26 -3.65 25.94
N THR A 58 -19.95 -2.47 25.42
CA THR A 58 -20.83 -1.73 24.49
C THR A 58 -21.02 -2.45 23.16
N ILE A 59 -19.96 -3.05 22.62
CA ILE A 59 -20.00 -3.80 21.37
C ILE A 59 -20.66 -5.16 21.61
N TYR A 60 -20.24 -5.82 22.70
CA TYR A 60 -20.73 -7.13 23.08
C TYR A 60 -22.24 -7.15 23.36
N SER A 61 -22.75 -6.20 24.15
CA SER A 61 -24.18 -6.11 24.47
C SER A 61 -25.03 -5.84 23.23
N GLY A 62 -24.56 -5.00 22.32
CA GLY A 62 -25.20 -4.77 21.03
C GLY A 62 -25.27 -6.04 20.19
N ASP A 63 -24.17 -6.76 20.03
CA ASP A 63 -24.15 -8.00 19.26
C ASP A 63 -24.98 -9.10 19.91
N LEU A 64 -24.91 -9.27 21.23
CA LEU A 64 -25.72 -10.24 21.96
C LEU A 64 -27.23 -9.97 21.77
N GLY A 65 -27.64 -8.70 21.80
CA GLY A 65 -29.02 -8.31 21.51
C GLY A 65 -29.45 -8.71 20.10
N THR A 66 -28.60 -8.50 19.09
CA THR A 66 -28.91 -8.89 17.71
C THR A 66 -28.97 -10.40 17.49
N VAL A 67 -28.09 -11.18 18.14
CA VAL A 67 -28.09 -12.65 18.02
C VAL A 67 -29.32 -13.23 18.71
N ARG A 68 -29.73 -12.70 19.87
CA ARG A 68 -30.97 -13.08 20.56
C ARG A 68 -32.21 -12.72 19.74
N ALA A 69 -32.26 -11.52 19.15
CA ALA A 69 -33.38 -11.09 18.32
C ALA A 69 -33.60 -11.97 17.09
N LYS A 70 -32.52 -12.53 16.53
CA LYS A 70 -32.59 -13.46 15.38
C LYS A 70 -33.02 -14.88 15.74
N LYS A 71 -33.20 -15.22 17.04
CA LYS A 71 -33.52 -16.57 17.55
C LYS A 71 -32.83 -17.68 16.74
N LEU A 72 -31.49 -17.62 16.65
CA LEU A 72 -30.73 -18.59 15.85
C LEU A 72 -30.91 -20.05 16.32
N TYR A 73 -31.41 -20.27 17.54
CA TYR A 73 -31.73 -21.59 18.08
C TYR A 73 -33.16 -21.60 18.63
N PRO A 74 -33.97 -22.63 18.34
CA PRO A 74 -35.31 -22.75 18.90
C PRO A 74 -35.23 -22.90 20.43
N ASP A 75 -36.19 -22.29 21.13
CA ASP A 75 -36.35 -22.42 22.57
C ASP A 75 -36.71 -23.89 22.88
N THR A 76 -35.71 -24.74 23.11
CA THR A 76 -35.96 -26.12 23.52
C THR A 76 -36.52 -26.11 24.93
N THR A 77 -37.78 -26.50 25.07
CA THR A 77 -38.42 -26.84 26.34
C THR A 77 -37.69 -28.05 26.94
N GLY A 78 -36.68 -27.80 27.77
CA GLY A 78 -35.84 -28.84 28.37
C GLY A 78 -35.07 -28.29 29.58
N SER A 79 -34.74 -29.20 30.49
CA SER A 79 -34.07 -29.00 31.79
C SER A 79 -33.09 -27.81 31.89
N ALA A 80 -32.91 -27.24 33.09
CA ALA A 80 -32.03 -26.10 33.38
C ALA A 80 -30.59 -26.23 32.82
N ILE A 81 -30.11 -27.46 32.61
CA ILE A 81 -28.80 -27.77 32.00
C ILE A 81 -28.78 -27.40 30.50
N ASP A 82 -29.86 -27.63 29.77
CA ASP A 82 -29.97 -27.32 28.33
C ASP A 82 -30.04 -25.82 28.08
N CYS A 83 -30.68 -25.08 29.00
CA CYS A 83 -30.73 -23.61 28.97
C CYS A 83 -29.32 -23.00 29.05
N SER A 84 -28.43 -23.55 29.90
CA SER A 84 -27.06 -23.05 30.05
C SER A 84 -26.20 -23.24 28.79
N GLN A 85 -26.39 -24.35 28.07
CA GLN A 85 -25.69 -24.62 26.81
C GLN A 85 -26.17 -23.72 25.67
N VAL A 86 -27.47 -23.43 25.63
CA VAL A 86 -28.07 -22.50 24.67
C VAL A 86 -27.57 -21.07 24.92
N GLU A 87 -27.50 -20.62 26.17
CA GLU A 87 -26.93 -19.30 26.51
C GLU A 87 -25.44 -19.18 26.13
N LEU A 88 -24.63 -20.21 26.40
CA LEU A 88 -23.22 -20.23 26.00
C LEU A 88 -23.06 -20.06 24.48
N ARG A 89 -23.92 -20.71 23.68
CA ARG A 89 -23.92 -20.56 22.21
C ARG A 89 -24.27 -19.14 21.77
N TYR A 90 -25.20 -18.47 22.45
CA TYR A 90 -25.53 -17.08 22.17
C TYR A 90 -24.34 -16.15 22.43
N HIS A 91 -23.66 -16.33 23.56
CA HIS A 91 -22.48 -15.55 23.92
C HIS A 91 -21.30 -15.81 22.95
N MET A 92 -21.08 -17.06 22.57
CA MET A 92 -20.04 -17.44 21.61
C MET A 92 -20.34 -16.88 20.21
N ALA A 93 -21.59 -16.95 19.76
CA ALA A 93 -22.02 -16.38 18.48
C ALA A 93 -21.91 -14.85 18.47
N ALA A 94 -22.26 -14.17 19.58
CA ALA A 94 -22.08 -12.74 19.73
C ALA A 94 -20.59 -12.35 19.64
N TYR A 95 -19.70 -13.12 20.27
CA TYR A 95 -18.26 -12.89 20.21
C TYR A 95 -17.70 -13.04 18.78
N PHE A 96 -18.04 -14.12 18.06
CA PHE A 96 -17.58 -14.32 16.68
C PHE A 96 -18.20 -13.34 15.67
N LYS A 97 -19.35 -12.75 15.99
CA LYS A 97 -19.98 -11.73 15.17
C LYS A 97 -19.20 -10.42 15.16
N VAL A 98 -18.37 -10.17 16.17
CA VAL A 98 -17.40 -9.07 16.17
C VAL A 98 -16.30 -9.42 15.16
N ILE A 99 -16.54 -9.20 13.87
CA ILE A 99 -15.59 -9.51 12.78
C ILE A 99 -14.40 -8.53 12.87
N ARG A 100 -13.46 -8.82 13.77
CA ARG A 100 -12.24 -8.03 14.01
C ARG A 100 -11.21 -8.25 12.91
N LEU A 101 -10.97 -9.51 12.57
CA LEU A 101 -10.00 -9.88 11.54
C LEU A 101 -10.37 -9.35 10.16
N GLY A 102 -11.66 -9.32 9.82
CA GLY A 102 -12.13 -8.81 8.53
C GLY A 102 -11.92 -7.31 8.32
N THR A 103 -11.72 -6.54 9.40
CA THR A 103 -11.39 -5.10 9.32
C THR A 103 -9.91 -4.85 9.54
N GLN A 104 -9.29 -5.54 10.50
CA GLN A 104 -7.91 -5.29 10.91
C GLN A 104 -6.88 -5.82 9.91
N ILE A 105 -7.08 -7.01 9.31
CA ILE A 105 -6.11 -7.57 8.36
C ILE A 105 -5.97 -6.67 7.12
N PRO A 106 -7.07 -6.24 6.44
CA PRO A 106 -6.96 -5.31 5.33
C PRO A 106 -6.29 -3.99 5.72
N LEU A 107 -6.55 -3.49 6.92
CA LEU A 107 -5.93 -2.26 7.42
C LEU A 107 -4.41 -2.41 7.59
N ILE A 108 -3.94 -3.53 8.16
CA ILE A 108 -2.51 -3.82 8.32
C ILE A 108 -1.82 -3.87 6.96
N ILE A 109 -2.44 -4.56 5.98
CA ILE A 109 -1.92 -4.65 4.61
C ILE A 109 -1.85 -3.26 3.99
N GLN A 110 -2.93 -2.47 4.08
CA GLN A 110 -2.98 -1.13 3.50
C GLN A 110 -1.90 -0.21 4.10
N LEU A 111 -1.73 -0.26 5.43
CA LEU A 111 -0.73 0.54 6.13
C LEU A 111 0.69 0.22 5.67
N HIS A 112 1.06 -1.07 5.63
CA HIS A 112 2.43 -1.48 5.32
C HIS A 112 2.75 -1.43 3.83
N MET A 113 1.87 -1.99 3.01
CA MET A 113 2.10 -2.14 1.57
C MET A 113 1.90 -0.84 0.79
N PHE A 114 1.16 0.14 1.32
CA PHE A 114 0.97 1.43 0.66
C PHE A 114 1.55 2.60 1.45
N LYS A 115 1.00 2.92 2.62
CA LYS A 115 1.34 4.17 3.32
C LYS A 115 2.81 4.20 3.73
N ASN A 116 3.25 3.19 4.49
CA ASN A 116 4.62 3.09 4.96
C ASN A 116 5.59 2.80 3.80
N PHE A 117 5.14 2.07 2.77
CA PHE A 117 5.95 1.83 1.57
C PHE A 117 6.24 3.14 0.83
N ALA A 118 5.21 3.95 0.57
CA ALA A 118 5.34 5.22 -0.15
C ALA A 118 6.24 6.20 0.60
N GLU A 119 6.06 6.35 1.91
CA GLU A 119 6.90 7.22 2.75
C GLU A 119 8.37 6.80 2.72
N LYS A 120 8.65 5.50 2.90
CA LYS A 120 10.03 4.99 2.83
C LYS A 120 10.63 5.12 1.44
N LEU A 121 9.83 4.90 0.39
CA LEU A 121 10.29 5.07 -0.98
C LEU A 121 10.66 6.53 -1.26
N GLN A 122 9.83 7.48 -0.84
CA GLN A 122 10.14 8.91 -0.95
C GLN A 122 11.43 9.26 -0.22
N ASN A 123 11.60 8.79 1.01
CA ASN A 123 12.82 9.00 1.78
C ASN A 123 14.05 8.37 1.11
N ALA A 124 13.94 7.15 0.59
CA ALA A 124 15.02 6.49 -0.14
C ALA A 124 15.41 7.25 -1.41
N MET A 125 14.43 7.78 -2.15
CA MET A 125 14.69 8.62 -3.32
C MET A 125 15.38 9.94 -2.95
N MET A 126 14.98 10.56 -1.84
CA MET A 126 15.66 11.76 -1.33
C MET A 126 17.10 11.48 -0.89
N GLN A 127 17.38 10.28 -0.37
CA GLN A 127 18.73 9.87 0.00
C GLN A 127 19.64 9.71 -1.23
N LEU A 128 19.11 9.29 -2.39
CA LEU A 128 19.90 9.21 -3.63
C LEU A 128 20.46 10.57 -4.07
N LEU A 129 19.78 11.67 -3.70
CA LEU A 129 20.21 13.03 -4.03
C LEU A 129 21.36 13.54 -3.14
N GLN A 130 21.67 12.85 -2.04
CA GLN A 130 22.68 13.30 -1.07
C GLN A 130 24.11 12.97 -1.52
N SER A 131 24.28 11.96 -2.37
CA SER A 131 25.55 11.55 -2.96
C SER A 131 25.89 12.43 -4.17
N GLY A 132 26.51 13.59 -3.90
CA GLY A 132 26.84 14.61 -4.90
C GLY A 132 27.67 14.09 -6.09
N ASP A 133 28.63 13.21 -5.84
CA ASP A 133 29.52 12.68 -6.90
C ASP A 133 28.81 11.70 -7.86
N GLN A 134 27.72 11.07 -7.42
CA GLN A 134 26.95 10.11 -8.22
C GLN A 134 25.80 10.79 -9.00
N LEU A 135 25.58 12.08 -8.76
CA LEU A 135 24.44 12.79 -9.31
C LEU A 135 24.53 12.94 -10.84
N GLU A 136 25.75 13.17 -11.35
CA GLU A 136 26.00 13.28 -12.80
C GLU A 136 25.72 11.96 -13.52
N ASP A 137 26.15 10.83 -12.94
CA ASP A 137 25.89 9.50 -13.47
C ASP A 137 24.40 9.15 -13.40
N LEU A 138 23.73 9.51 -12.30
CA LEU A 138 22.31 9.24 -12.06
C LEU A 138 21.43 9.97 -13.08
N PHE A 139 21.77 11.23 -13.40
CA PHE A 139 21.06 12.08 -14.35
C PHE A 139 21.64 12.06 -15.76
N HIS A 140 22.49 11.09 -16.09
CA HIS A 140 22.95 10.91 -17.45
C HIS A 140 21.79 10.47 -18.36
N GLU A 141 21.43 11.32 -19.32
CA GLU A 141 20.43 11.00 -20.34
C GLU A 141 20.97 9.92 -21.29
N GLY A 142 20.11 9.02 -21.75
CA GLY A 142 20.48 8.09 -22.82
C GLY A 142 20.94 8.82 -24.08
N GLU A 143 21.91 8.26 -24.79
CA GLU A 143 22.51 8.87 -25.98
C GLU A 143 21.45 9.20 -27.06
N ASP A 144 20.51 8.29 -27.30
CA ASP A 144 19.40 8.48 -28.25
C ASP A 144 18.51 9.67 -27.87
N VAL A 145 18.20 9.83 -26.58
CA VAL A 145 17.36 10.91 -26.07
C VAL A 145 18.09 12.25 -26.21
N THR A 146 19.39 12.25 -25.89
CA THR A 146 20.26 13.42 -26.03
C THR A 146 20.35 13.88 -27.48
N ASN A 147 20.57 12.95 -28.40
CA ASN A 147 20.66 13.21 -29.83
C ASN A 147 19.34 13.75 -30.40
N LEU A 148 18.21 13.12 -30.04
CA LEU A 148 16.89 13.59 -30.44
C LEU A 148 16.62 15.01 -29.91
N ARG A 149 16.92 15.26 -28.64
CA ARG A 149 16.76 16.58 -28.00
C ARG A 149 17.59 17.65 -28.71
N ASN A 150 18.84 17.35 -29.05
CA ASN A 150 19.72 18.28 -29.77
C ASN A 150 19.18 18.59 -31.17
N SER A 151 18.75 17.57 -31.92
CA SER A 151 18.17 17.76 -33.25
C SER A 151 16.89 18.64 -33.24
N LEU A 152 16.04 18.48 -32.23
CA LEU A 152 14.82 19.26 -32.05
C LEU A 152 15.16 20.72 -31.66
N LYS A 153 16.13 20.92 -30.78
CA LYS A 153 16.61 22.26 -30.41
C LYS A 153 17.13 23.02 -31.62
N GLU A 154 18.00 22.41 -32.42
CA GLU A 154 18.53 23.02 -33.64
C GLU A 154 17.43 23.36 -34.65
N ARG A 155 16.42 22.48 -34.78
CA ARG A 155 15.28 22.73 -35.66
C ARG A 155 14.44 23.91 -35.18
N ILE A 156 14.18 24.00 -33.87
CA ILE A 156 13.46 25.13 -33.27
C ILE A 156 14.23 26.44 -33.47
N GLU A 157 15.55 26.44 -33.30
CA GLU A 157 16.37 27.63 -33.55
C GLU A 157 16.30 28.10 -35.00
N ARG A 158 16.40 27.17 -35.97
CA ARG A 158 16.27 27.48 -37.39
C ARG A 158 14.90 28.06 -37.73
N LEU A 159 13.83 27.46 -37.20
CA LEU A 159 12.45 27.94 -37.39
C LEU A 159 12.21 29.30 -36.72
N SER A 160 12.79 29.51 -35.54
CA SER A 160 12.77 30.79 -34.83
C SER A 160 13.41 31.91 -35.66
N LYS A 161 14.61 31.67 -36.19
CA LYS A 161 15.32 32.61 -37.08
C LYS A 161 14.52 32.90 -38.34
N ALA A 162 13.97 31.88 -39.00
CA ALA A 162 13.12 32.05 -40.17
C ALA A 162 11.88 32.89 -39.86
N ARG A 163 11.20 32.63 -38.73
CA ARG A 163 10.05 33.41 -38.27
C ARG A 163 10.41 34.87 -38.00
N GLN A 164 11.59 35.14 -37.42
CA GLN A 164 12.07 36.50 -37.20
C GLN A 164 12.34 37.25 -38.51
N LEU A 165 12.88 36.56 -39.52
CA LEU A 165 13.09 37.14 -40.84
C LEU A 165 11.75 37.46 -41.52
N LEU A 166 10.78 36.54 -41.47
CA LEU A 166 9.44 36.75 -42.03
C LEU A 166 8.69 37.91 -41.36
N LYS A 167 8.93 38.18 -40.08
CA LYS A 167 8.36 39.35 -39.38
C LYS A 167 8.96 40.70 -39.80
N LYS A 168 10.14 40.71 -40.44
CA LYS A 168 10.83 41.92 -40.88
C LYS A 168 10.40 42.36 -42.28
N PHE A 169 9.73 41.48 -43.02
CA PHE A 169 9.02 41.79 -44.26
C PHE A 169 7.60 42.24 -43.93
#